data_AF-A0A2S9GAM4-F1
#
_entry.id   AF-A0A2S9GAM4-F1
#
_cell.length_a   1.000
_cell.length_b   1.000
_cell.length_c   1.000
_cell.angle_alpha   90.00
_cell.angle_beta   90.00
_cell.angle_gamma   90.00
#
_symmetry.space_group_name_H-M   'P 1'
#
loop_
_entity.id
_entity.type
_entity.pdbx_description
1 polymer ?
#
loop_
_entity_poly.entity_id
_entity_poly.type
_entity_poly.pdbx_seq_one_letter_code
_entity_poly.pdbx_strand_id
1 'polypeptide(L)'
;HAELTLSGGVLYLADEYPEIGLRAPSPQAVSVSLMLPVVDTDGTLARARDLGAHIQQEPYEDYGARNAALIDPFGHRWMLTGPTT
;
A
#
# COMPACT_ATOMS: atom_id res chain seq x y z
N HIS A 1 -15.21 -8.92 -4.50
CA HIS A 1 -14.50 -7.85 -5.23
C HIS A 1 -14.76 -6.53 -4.52
N ALA A 2 -13.81 -5.60 -4.61
CA ALA A 2 -13.89 -4.24 -4.11
C ALA A 2 -13.21 -3.31 -5.12
N GLU A 3 -13.68 -2.06 -5.19
CA GLU A 3 -13.11 -1.03 -6.05
C GLU A 3 -12.65 0.12 -5.18
N LEU A 4 -11.41 0.57 -5.42
CA LEU A 4 -10.82 1.72 -4.74
C LEU A 4 -10.60 2.82 -5.76
N THR A 5 -11.33 3.92 -5.62
CA THR A 5 -11.06 5.14 -6.39
C THR A 5 -9.93 5.91 -5.70
N LEU A 6 -8.80 6.06 -6.40
CA LEU A 6 -7.61 6.72 -5.89
C LEU A 6 -7.04 7.62 -6.98
N SER A 7 -6.87 8.91 -6.68
CA SER A 7 -6.24 9.89 -7.58
C SER A 7 -6.79 9.90 -9.02
N GLY A 8 -8.11 9.67 -9.18
CA GLY A 8 -8.78 9.62 -10.48
C GLY A 8 -8.68 8.28 -11.22
N GLY A 9 -7.96 7.29 -10.68
CA GLY A 9 -7.96 5.91 -11.16
C GLY A 9 -8.85 4.99 -10.31
N VAL A 10 -9.09 3.77 -10.82
CA VAL A 10 -9.81 2.71 -10.09
C VAL A 10 -8.90 1.50 -9.97
N LEU A 11 -8.58 1.11 -8.74
CA LEU A 11 -7.92 -0.14 -8.42
C LEU A 11 -8.99 -1.18 -8.07
N TYR A 12 -9.00 -2.29 -8.82
CA TYR A 12 -9.87 -3.43 -8.56
C TYR A 12 -9.13 -4.43 -7.66
N LEU A 13 -9.80 -4.81 -6.58
CA LEU A 13 -9.35 -5.84 -5.65
C LEU A 13 -10.37 -6.96 -5.62
N ALA A 14 -9.89 -8.20 -5.47
CA ALA A 14 -10.75 -9.35 -5.28
C ALA A 14 -10.02 -10.37 -4.41
N ASP A 15 -10.80 -11.22 -3.76
CA ASP A 15 -10.27 -12.42 -3.13
C ASP A 15 -9.68 -13.35 -4.19
N GLU A 16 -8.91 -14.35 -3.75
CA GLU A 16 -8.40 -15.37 -4.66
C GLU A 16 -9.53 -16.04 -5.44
N TYR A 17 -9.31 -16.25 -6.74
CA TYR A 17 -10.19 -17.04 -7.58
C TYR A 17 -9.37 -18.03 -8.42
N PRO A 18 -8.98 -19.19 -7.82
CA PRO A 18 -8.04 -20.12 -8.43
C PRO A 18 -8.50 -20.70 -9.77
N GLU A 19 -9.81 -20.83 -9.98
CA GLU A 19 -10.42 -21.37 -11.22
C GLU A 19 -10.05 -20.56 -12.46
N ILE A 20 -9.81 -19.25 -12.30
CA ILE A 20 -9.39 -18.34 -13.37
C ILE A 20 -7.93 -17.90 -13.22
N GLY A 21 -7.17 -18.53 -12.32
CA GLY A 21 -5.76 -18.21 -12.06
C GLY A 21 -5.52 -16.95 -11.25
N LEU A 22 -6.54 -16.35 -10.64
CA LEU A 22 -6.37 -15.20 -9.75
C LEU A 22 -5.89 -15.69 -8.38
N ARG A 23 -4.64 -15.37 -8.03
CA ARG A 23 -4.00 -15.79 -6.78
C ARG A 23 -3.51 -14.58 -5.99
N ALA A 24 -3.53 -14.70 -4.68
CA ALA A 24 -2.93 -13.72 -3.80
C ALA A 24 -1.41 -13.71 -4.01
N PRO A 25 -0.75 -12.58 -3.72
CA PRO A 25 0.70 -12.54 -3.62
C PRO A 25 1.19 -13.62 -2.66
N SER A 26 2.24 -14.35 -3.03
CA SER A 26 2.86 -15.30 -2.10
C SER A 26 3.37 -14.53 -0.87
N PRO A 27 3.28 -15.10 0.36
CA PRO A 27 3.82 -14.47 1.55
C PRO A 27 5.27 -14.01 1.32
N GLN A 28 5.56 -12.77 1.67
CA GLN A 28 6.85 -12.09 1.45
C GLN A 28 7.33 -11.95 -0.02
N ALA A 29 6.53 -12.36 -1.01
CA ALA A 29 6.79 -12.11 -2.42
C ALA A 29 6.03 -10.85 -2.87
N VAL A 30 6.78 -9.81 -3.24
CA VAL A 30 6.21 -8.58 -3.78
C VAL A 30 6.24 -8.67 -5.30
N SER A 31 5.09 -8.94 -5.94
CA SER A 31 4.98 -8.93 -7.41
C SER A 31 4.91 -7.51 -7.97
N VAL A 32 4.29 -6.59 -7.23
CA VAL A 32 4.13 -5.16 -7.58
C VAL A 32 4.17 -4.31 -6.31
N SER A 33 4.51 -3.02 -6.46
CA SER A 33 4.35 -2.02 -5.40
C SER A 33 3.44 -0.90 -5.87
N LEU A 34 2.41 -0.60 -5.07
CA LEU A 34 1.45 0.45 -5.34
C LEU A 34 1.96 1.76 -4.72
N MET A 35 2.32 2.72 -5.56
CA MET A 35 2.72 4.05 -5.10
C MET A 35 1.48 4.92 -4.90
N LEU A 36 1.31 5.42 -3.68
CA LEU A 36 0.17 6.25 -3.29
C LEU A 36 0.66 7.61 -2.80
N PRO A 37 0.42 8.69 -3.56
CA PRO A 37 0.59 10.04 -3.08
C PRO A 37 -0.39 10.33 -1.94
N VAL A 38 0.11 10.88 -0.84
CA VAL A 38 -0.68 11.24 0.34
C VAL A 38 -0.32 12.64 0.82
N VAL A 39 -1.30 13.31 1.44
CA VAL A 39 -1.09 14.65 2.02
C VAL A 39 -0.37 14.60 3.37
N ASP A 40 -0.45 13.47 4.06
CA ASP A 40 0.14 13.22 5.38
C ASP A 40 0.65 11.78 5.45
N THR A 41 1.97 11.61 5.33
CA THR A 41 2.61 10.29 5.32
C THR A 41 2.54 9.62 6.70
N ASP A 42 2.81 10.34 7.78
CA ASP A 42 2.81 9.78 9.14
C ASP A 42 1.41 9.39 9.59
N GLY A 43 0.43 10.27 9.40
CA GLY A 43 -0.96 10.00 9.76
C GLY A 43 -1.54 8.82 8.97
N THR A 44 -1.22 8.73 7.67
CA THR A 44 -1.64 7.59 6.85
C THR A 44 -0.97 6.29 7.32
N LEU A 45 0.33 6.31 7.62
CA LEU A 45 1.06 5.14 8.08
C LEU A 45 0.57 4.68 9.47
N ALA A 46 0.30 5.61 10.38
CA ALA A 46 -0.25 5.32 11.71
C ALA A 46 -1.61 4.63 11.60
N ARG A 47 -2.52 5.17 10.78
CA ARG A 47 -3.82 4.55 10.51
C ARG A 47 -3.68 3.16 9.89
N ALA A 48 -2.76 2.98 8.96
CA ALA A 48 -2.52 1.67 8.35
C ALA A 48 -2.04 0.65 9.39
N ARG A 49 -1.12 1.06 10.29
CA ARG A 49 -0.65 0.24 11.41
C ARG A 49 -1.80 -0.19 12.33
N ASP A 50 -2.69 0.74 12.69
CA ASP A 50 -3.85 0.45 13.54
C ASP A 50 -4.85 -0.52 12.88
N LEU A 51 -4.92 -0.54 11.55
CA LEU A 51 -5.75 -1.45 10.76
C LEU A 51 -5.05 -2.78 10.43
N GLY A 52 -3.88 -3.04 11.02
CA GLY A 52 -3.18 -4.33 10.91
C GLY A 52 -2.18 -4.43 9.76
N ALA A 53 -1.82 -3.32 9.11
CA ALA A 53 -0.73 -3.33 8.15
C ALA A 53 0.63 -3.58 8.84
N HIS A 54 1.49 -4.35 8.18
CA HIS A 54 2.87 -4.54 8.59
C HIS A 54 3.73 -3.41 8.02
N ILE A 55 4.33 -2.60 8.89
CA ILE A 55 5.21 -1.49 8.47
C ILE A 55 6.57 -2.06 8.08
N GLN A 56 6.86 -2.02 6.78
CA GLN A 56 8.12 -2.49 6.23
C GLN A 56 9.22 -1.44 6.37
N GLN A 57 8.86 -0.16 6.28
CA GLN A 57 9.78 0.96 6.37
C GLN A 57 9.07 2.16 7.01
N GLU A 58 9.60 2.61 8.15
CA GLU A 58 9.15 3.82 8.85
C GLU A 58 9.37 5.09 7.99
N PRO A 59 8.68 6.20 8.30
CA PRO A 59 8.78 7.43 7.53
C PRO A 59 10.22 7.94 7.48
N TYR A 60 10.67 8.30 6.29
CA TYR A 60 11.97 8.91 6.05
C TYR A 60 11.85 9.97 4.96
N GLU A 61 12.78 10.93 4.96
CA GLU A 61 12.84 11.97 3.96
C GLU A 61 13.99 11.72 2.99
N ASP A 62 13.66 11.69 1.70
CA ASP A 62 14.62 11.57 0.62
C ASP A 62 14.03 12.17 -0.66
N TYR A 63 14.90 12.71 -1.52
CA TYR A 63 14.53 13.34 -2.80
C TYR A 63 13.39 14.39 -2.72
N GLY A 64 13.26 15.09 -1.58
CA GLY A 64 12.24 16.11 -1.39
C GLY A 64 10.83 15.56 -1.11
N ALA A 65 10.72 14.31 -0.66
CA ALA A 65 9.47 13.71 -0.23
C ALA A 65 9.63 12.96 1.09
N ARG A 66 8.53 12.86 1.86
CA ARG A 66 8.42 12.00 3.01
C ARG A 66 7.78 10.68 2.61
N ASN A 67 8.55 9.61 2.68
CA ASN A 67 8.19 8.30 2.13
C ASN A 67 8.05 7.26 3.23
N ALA A 68 7.20 6.26 3.03
CA ALA A 68 7.07 5.08 3.89
C ALA A 68 6.64 3.86 3.08
N ALA A 69 6.85 2.65 3.60
CA ALA A 69 6.39 1.42 2.94
C ALA A 69 5.72 0.46 3.93
N LEU A 70 4.63 -0.17 3.49
CA LEU A 70 3.84 -1.11 4.28
C LEU A 70 3.33 -2.27 3.43
N ILE A 71 3.04 -3.39 4.10
CA ILE A 71 2.29 -4.52 3.55
C ILE A 71 0.91 -4.53 4.20
N ASP A 72 -0.16 -4.50 3.40
CA ASP A 72 -1.52 -4.58 3.92
C ASP A 72 -1.88 -6.02 4.38
N PRO A 73 -3.00 -6.23 5.10
CA PRO A 73 -3.42 -7.55 5.55
C PRO A 73 -3.65 -8.59 4.43
N PHE A 74 -3.76 -8.15 3.17
CA PHE A 74 -3.94 -9.00 2.00
C PHE A 74 -2.62 -9.29 1.25
N GLY A 75 -1.49 -8.80 1.78
CA GLY A 75 -0.17 -9.06 1.23
C GLY A 75 0.28 -8.08 0.13
N HIS A 76 -0.46 -7.02 -0.16
CA HIS A 76 -0.02 -6.02 -1.15
C HIS A 76 0.96 -5.03 -0.54
N ARG A 77 2.02 -4.72 -1.30
CA ARG A 77 2.98 -3.68 -0.93
C ARG A 77 2.53 -2.31 -1.40
N TRP A 78 2.49 -1.37 -0.46
CA TRP A 78 2.20 0.03 -0.69
C TRP A 78 3.42 0.89 -0.35
N MET A 79 3.65 1.91 -1.17
CA MET A 79 4.60 2.99 -0.90
C MET A 79 3.84 4.30 -0.79
N LEU A 80 3.92 4.92 0.39
CA LEU A 80 3.38 6.25 0.62
C LEU A 80 4.44 7.27 0.23
N THR A 81 4.01 8.33 -0.44
CA THR A 81 4.86 9.48 -0.74
C THR A 81 4.08 10.77 -0.51
N GLY A 82 4.62 11.67 0.29
CA GLY A 82 3.96 12.90 0.68
C GLY A 82 4.96 14.06 0.84
N PRO A 83 4.48 15.25 1.20
CA PRO A 83 5.34 16.40 1.45
C PRO A 83 6.30 16.13 2.64
N THR A 84 7.49 16.73 2.60
CA THR A 84 8.43 16.75 3.74
C THR A 84 7.84 17.52 4.92
N THR A 85 8.30 17.17 6.12
CA THR A 85 7.83 17.73 7.40
C THR A 85 8.57 18.99 7.83
#